data_AF-A0A2E3KMS2-F1
#
_entry.id   AF-A0A2E3KMS2-F1
#
_cell.length_a   1.000
_cell.length_b   1.000
_cell.length_c   1.000
_cell.angle_alpha   90.00
_cell.angle_beta   90.00
_cell.angle_gamma   90.00
#
_symmetry.space_group_name_H-M   'P 1'
#
loop_
_entity.id
_entity.type
_entity.pdbx_description
1 polymer ?
#
loop_
_entity_poly.entity_id
_entity_poly.type
_entity_poly.pdbx_seq_one_letter_code
_entity_poly.pdbx_strand_id
1 'polypeptide(L)'
;MQNDQRQLPFLGSLNLEVLQASQTSLHGDLYFDLMVRESGHQASEPFMIRVAKGACVVSPTPGTMVKVEFLSGQVERLTPA
;
A
#
# COMPACT_ATOMS: atom_id res chain seq x y z
N MET A 1 -7.56 -4.65 23.37
CA MET A 1 -7.72 -4.13 22.00
C MET A 1 -6.66 -4.83 21.16
N GLN A 2 -7.06 -5.86 20.42
CA GLN A 2 -6.13 -6.69 19.66
C GLN A 2 -5.69 -5.87 18.45
N ASN A 3 -4.41 -5.52 18.38
CA ASN A 3 -3.82 -4.99 17.16
C ASN A 3 -3.78 -6.15 16.17
N ASP A 4 -4.84 -6.33 15.37
CA ASP A 4 -4.82 -7.18 14.19
C ASP A 4 -3.91 -6.51 13.15
N GLN A 5 -2.59 -6.60 13.38
CA GLN A 5 -1.59 -6.29 12.37
C GLN A 5 -1.72 -7.37 11.30
N ARG A 6 -2.53 -7.10 10.28
CA ARG A 6 -2.55 -7.91 9.06
C ARG A 6 -1.11 -8.11 8.60
N GLN A 7 -0.69 -9.37 8.53
CA GLN A 7 0.65 -9.70 8.08
C GLN A 7 0.74 -9.44 6.57
N LEU A 8 1.56 -8.46 6.19
CA LEU A 8 1.83 -8.19 4.78
C LEU A 8 2.60 -9.37 4.16
N PRO A 9 2.44 -9.64 2.86
CA PRO A 9 3.20 -10.68 2.18
C PRO A 9 4.69 -10.44 2.31
N PHE A 10 5.45 -11.47 2.66
CA PHE A 10 6.92 -11.38 2.67
C PHE A 10 7.48 -11.21 1.25
N LEU A 11 6.89 -11.91 0.27
CA LEU A 11 7.21 -11.85 -1.14
C LEU A 11 5.93 -12.02 -1.96
N GLY A 12 5.78 -11.29 -3.06
CA GLY A 12 4.67 -11.47 -4.01
C GLY A 12 4.02 -10.15 -4.41
N SER A 13 2.77 -10.20 -4.87
CA SER A 13 2.03 -8.99 -5.23
C SER A 13 0.56 -9.06 -4.85
N LEU A 14 -0.03 -7.90 -4.54
CA LEU A 14 -1.46 -7.73 -4.30
C LEU A 14 -2.03 -6.66 -5.22
N ASN A 15 -3.28 -6.85 -5.66
CA ASN A 15 -4.06 -5.81 -6.30
C ASN A 15 -4.92 -5.13 -5.23
N LEU A 16 -4.75 -3.81 -5.08
CA LEU A 16 -5.32 -3.05 -3.99
C LEU A 16 -6.08 -1.83 -4.52
N GLU A 17 -7.18 -1.49 -3.87
CA GLU A 17 -7.86 -0.21 -4.01
C GLU A 17 -7.31 0.78 -2.99
N VAL A 18 -6.91 1.97 -3.44
CA VAL A 18 -6.49 3.06 -2.55
C VAL A 18 -7.72 3.75 -2.00
N LEU A 19 -7.93 3.70 -0.68
CA LEU A 19 -9.05 4.36 -0.01
C LEU A 19 -8.66 5.76 0.48
N GLN A 20 -7.44 5.90 0.98
CA GLN A 20 -6.87 7.17 1.43
C GLN A 20 -5.37 7.20 1.10
N ALA A 21 -4.84 8.40 0.84
CA ALA A 21 -3.42 8.62 0.60
C ALA A 21 -2.98 9.92 1.29
N SER A 22 -1.91 9.84 2.07
CA SER A 22 -1.22 11.00 2.63
C SER A 22 0.27 10.91 2.36
N GLN A 23 0.91 12.07 2.14
CA GLN A 23 2.35 12.12 1.98
C GLN A 23 2.99 12.42 3.34
N THR A 24 4.02 11.66 3.69
CA THR A 24 4.80 11.86 4.91
C THR A 24 6.29 11.92 4.60
N SER A 25 7.06 12.55 5.49
CA SER A 25 8.52 12.59 5.41
C SER A 25 9.10 11.94 6.66
N LEU A 26 10.02 10.99 6.48
CA LEU A 26 10.71 10.30 7.56
C LEU A 26 12.21 10.41 7.30
N HIS A 27 12.92 11.07 8.21
CA HIS A 27 14.38 11.28 8.10
C HIS A 27 14.83 11.92 6.76
N GLY A 28 13.97 12.72 6.12
CA GLY A 28 14.25 13.38 4.84
C GLY A 28 13.76 12.62 3.60
N ASP A 29 13.40 11.35 3.75
CA ASP A 29 12.83 10.54 2.68
C ASP A 29 11.31 10.71 2.61
N LEU A 30 10.79 10.74 1.38
CA LEU A 30 9.36 10.91 1.13
C LEU A 30 8.66 9.56 0.99
N TYR A 31 7.52 9.43 1.65
CA TYR A 31 6.66 8.25 1.63
C TYR A 31 5.21 8.63 1.39
N PHE A 32 4.43 7.66 0.94
CA PHE A 32 2.97 7.69 1.00
C PHE A 32 2.49 6.71 2.06
N ASP A 33 1.67 7.19 2.98
CA ASP A 33 0.88 6.36 3.88
C ASP A 33 -0.49 6.13 3.24
N LEU A 34 -0.78 4.87 2.91
CA LEU A 34 -1.96 4.49 2.16
C LEU A 34 -2.87 3.62 3.03
N MET A 35 -4.15 3.98 3.09
CA MET A 35 -5.20 3.05 3.50
C MET A 35 -5.68 2.32 2.27
N VAL A 36 -5.59 1.01 2.28
CA VAL A 36 -5.86 0.16 1.13
C VAL A 36 -6.77 -1.00 1.48
N ARG A 37 -7.42 -1.54 0.46
CA ARG A 37 -8.23 -2.76 0.55
C ARG A 37 -7.90 -3.69 -0.61
N GLU A 38 -7.97 -4.99 -0.40
CA GLU A 38 -7.72 -5.96 -1.47
C GLU A 38 -8.83 -5.95 -2.52
N SER A 39 -8.44 -5.87 -3.80
CA SER A 39 -9.37 -5.78 -4.92
C SER A 39 -10.24 -7.03 -5.04
N GLY A 40 -11.51 -6.88 -5.38
CA GLY A 40 -12.41 -8.01 -5.63
C GLY A 40 -13.00 -8.66 -4.37
N HIS A 41 -12.55 -8.27 -3.18
CA HIS A 41 -13.11 -8.74 -1.90
C HIS A 41 -13.78 -7.57 -1.17
N GLN A 42 -15.09 -7.35 -1.41
CA GLN A 42 -15.84 -6.25 -0.75
C GLN A 42 -15.85 -6.35 0.79
N ALA A 43 -15.70 -7.56 1.32
CA ALA A 43 -15.60 -7.82 2.76
C ALA A 43 -14.18 -7.75 3.33
N SER A 44 -13.17 -7.44 2.51
CA SER A 44 -11.80 -7.33 3.03
C SER A 44 -11.65 -6.04 3.86
N GLU A 45 -11.11 -6.20 5.07
CA GLU A 45 -10.87 -5.09 5.98
C GLU A 45 -9.77 -4.17 5.43
N PRO A 46 -9.97 -2.84 5.48
CA PRO A 46 -8.92 -1.89 5.15
C PRO A 46 -7.69 -2.05 6.04
N PHE A 47 -6.50 -1.88 5.46
CA PHE A 47 -5.24 -1.90 6.19
C PHE A 47 -4.30 -0.81 5.69
N MET A 48 -3.28 -0.52 6.48
CA MET A 48 -2.29 0.52 6.16
C MET A 48 -1.06 -0.10 5.50
N ILE A 49 -0.56 0.55 4.45
CA ILE A 49 0.77 0.31 3.90
C ILE A 49 1.52 1.63 3.78
N ARG A 50 2.83 1.57 3.97
CA ARG A 50 3.74 2.69 3.71
C ARG A 50 4.56 2.37 2.47
N VAL A 51 4.60 3.30 1.53
CA VAL A 51 5.31 3.12 0.25
C VAL A 51 6.30 4.26 0.08
N ALA A 52 7.57 3.94 -0.18
CA ALA A 52 8.55 4.96 -0.52
C ALA A 52 8.13 5.66 -1.82
N LYS A 53 8.26 6.99 -1.88
CA LYS A 53 7.89 7.76 -3.08
C LYS A 53 8.61 7.25 -4.33
N GLY A 54 9.86 6.81 -4.19
CA GLY A 54 10.65 6.23 -5.28
C GLY A 54 10.16 4.86 -5.77
N ALA A 55 9.39 4.12 -4.97
CA ALA A 55 8.78 2.85 -5.36
C ALA A 55 7.48 3.04 -6.16
N CYS A 56 6.90 4.25 -6.13
CA CYS A 56 5.68 4.59 -6.86
C CYS A 56 6.01 4.99 -8.30
N VAL A 57 5.56 4.18 -9.28
CA VAL A 57 5.61 4.57 -10.70
C VAL A 57 4.62 5.70 -11.01
N VAL A 58 3.52 5.76 -10.25
CA VAL A 58 2.50 6.81 -10.31
C VAL A 58 2.16 7.27 -8.89
N SER A 59 1.74 8.53 -8.74
CA SER A 59 1.24 9.00 -7.44
C SER A 59 -0.06 8.28 -7.08
N PRO A 60 -0.14 7.57 -5.94
CA PRO A 60 -1.34 6.86 -5.53
C PRO A 60 -2.45 7.88 -5.19
N THR A 61 -3.62 7.69 -5.79
CA THR A 61 -4.78 8.58 -5.61
C THR A 61 -5.97 7.77 -5.07
N PRO A 62 -6.75 8.27 -4.10
CA PRO A 62 -7.96 7.59 -3.63
C PRO A 62 -8.91 7.21 -4.78
N GLY A 63 -9.48 6.01 -4.70
CA GLY A 63 -10.35 5.40 -5.72
C GLY A 63 -9.60 4.69 -6.86
N THR A 64 -8.27 4.71 -6.87
CA THR A 64 -7.48 4.02 -7.91
C THR A 64 -7.11 2.59 -7.51
N MET A 65 -7.02 1.73 -8.52
CA MET A 65 -6.52 0.37 -8.38
C MET A 65 -5.02 0.34 -8.65
N VAL A 66 -4.27 -0.29 -7.76
CA VAL A 66 -2.82 -0.40 -7.84
C VAL A 66 -2.38 -1.84 -7.62
N LYS A 67 -1.38 -2.29 -8.37
CA LYS A 67 -0.63 -3.50 -8.07
C LYS A 67 0.55 -3.12 -7.19
N VAL A 68 0.67 -3.78 -6.03
CA VAL A 68 1.73 -3.58 -5.05
C VAL A 68 2.58 -4.84 -4.99
N GLU A 69 3.88 -4.69 -5.22
CA GLU A 69 4.87 -5.77 -5.17
C GLU A 69 5.64 -5.68 -3.85
N PHE A 70 5.75 -6.82 -3.17
CA PHE A 70 6.38 -6.94 -1.87
C PHE A 70 7.69 -7.73 -1.98
N LEU A 71 8.72 -7.23 -1.30
CA LEU A 71 9.99 -7.91 -1.09
C LEU A 71 10.42 -7.72 0.37
N SER A 72 10.70 -8.83 1.06
CA SER A 72 11.03 -8.84 2.49
C SER A 72 10.00 -8.12 3.38
N GLY A 73 8.72 -8.21 3.02
CA GLY A 73 7.61 -7.56 3.76
C GLY A 73 7.47 -6.06 3.53
N GLN A 74 8.30 -5.46 2.66
CA GLN A 74 8.23 -4.05 2.30
C GLN A 74 7.68 -3.89 0.88
N VAL A 75 7.08 -2.74 0.60
CA VAL A 75 6.65 -2.40 -0.76
C VAL A 75 7.86 -2.01 -1.58
N GLU A 76 8.19 -2.86 -2.54
CA GLU A 76 9.28 -2.64 -3.49
C GLU A 76 8.82 -1.78 -4.67
N ARG A 77 7.57 -1.99 -5.10
CA ARG A 77 7.01 -1.30 -6.28
C ARG A 77 5.51 -1.13 -6.19
N LEU A 78 5.03 0.04 -6.64
CA LEU A 78 3.62 0.34 -6.81
C LEU A 78 3.36 0.82 -8.25
N THR A 79 2.48 0.11 -8.95
CA THR A 79 2.09 0.36 -10.35
C THR A 79 0.57 0.44 -10.47
N PRO A 80 0.03 1.10 -11.52
CA PRO A 80 -1.38 0.93 -11.88
C PRO A 80 -1.73 -0.56 -12.06
N ALA A 81 -2.88 -1.00 -11.56
CA ALA A 81 -3.38 -2.37 -11.75
C ALA A 81 -3.99 -2.59 -13.15
#